data_AF-H0FD19-F1
#
_entry.id   AF-H0FD19-F1
#
_cell.length_a   1.000
_cell.length_b   1.000
_cell.length_c   1.000
_cell.angle_alpha   90.00
_cell.angle_beta   90.00
_cell.angle_gamma   90.00
#
_symmetry.space_group_name_H-M   'P 1'
#
loop_
_entity.id
_entity.type
_entity.pdbx_description
1 polymer ?
#
loop_
_entity_poly.entity_id
_entity_poly.type
_entity_poly.pdbx_seq_one_letter_code
_entity_poly.pdbx_strand_id
1 'polypeptide(L)'
;MAVAFSKRFDVIGFDVDKRRIARLKEGDDWTGEIERDVLLASPMQFTDKLSELEGCDFFVVAVPTPVDEKNNPDFSLLVRACQSLGPVLRPGSIVVFESTVHPGATEEICGPELERVSGLRCGIDFKLGYSPERINPGDREHPLEKIVKIVSGQDEQSLEVIAGVYEQIIDAGVHRASSIKVAEAAKVLENTQRDINIALMNEMSKICDLVGIRTSEVLAAAGTKWNFLKFTPGLVGGHCIGVDPYYLTSKAQELGYHPEVILSGRRINDGMAAHVASRLVQQLARSGRLNASTRVGILGMTFKENVPDIRNSKIVDLYNALGQYGITPVACDPMVDPEQMEHEYGIKLVERDQFQDMDVLILAVPHRETMDSIWEDLPKLVRNGGMVCDLKSVLDAKRLPSDLLYWTL
;
A
#
# COMPACT_ATOMS: atom_id res chain seq x y z
N MET A 1 0.40 -11.71 11.49
CA MET A 1 0.10 -11.51 12.92
C MET A 1 -0.59 -12.71 13.60
N ALA A 2 -1.78 -13.16 13.18
CA ALA A 2 -2.50 -14.24 13.88
C ALA A 2 -1.68 -15.55 14.02
N VAL A 3 -0.92 -15.92 12.98
CA VAL A 3 0.06 -17.03 13.00
C VAL A 3 1.20 -16.82 14.00
N ALA A 4 1.58 -15.57 14.28
CA ALA A 4 2.58 -15.27 15.30
C ALA A 4 1.98 -15.46 16.71
N PHE A 5 0.75 -14.98 16.92
CA PHE A 5 0.02 -15.20 18.18
C PHE A 5 -0.25 -16.68 18.46
N SER A 6 -0.55 -17.49 17.43
CA SER A 6 -0.86 -18.92 17.61
C SER A 6 0.32 -19.73 18.15
N LYS A 7 1.55 -19.19 18.10
CA LYS A 7 2.72 -19.80 18.74
C LYS A 7 2.72 -19.66 20.27
N ARG A 8 1.88 -18.78 20.83
CA ARG A 8 1.87 -18.37 22.23
C ARG A 8 0.50 -18.49 22.90
N PHE A 9 -0.56 -18.42 22.11
CA PHE A 9 -1.94 -18.37 22.56
C PHE A 9 -2.82 -19.28 21.71
N ASP A 10 -3.98 -19.67 22.24
CA ASP A 10 -5.05 -20.24 21.45
C ASP A 10 -5.69 -19.14 20.60
N VAL A 11 -5.59 -19.27 19.27
CA VAL A 11 -6.02 -18.23 18.32
C VAL A 11 -7.07 -18.77 17.38
N ILE A 12 -8.12 -17.97 17.18
CA ILE A 12 -9.14 -18.18 16.16
C ILE A 12 -9.02 -17.06 15.11
N GLY A 13 -8.70 -17.46 13.87
CA GLY A 13 -8.75 -16.58 12.70
C GLY A 13 -10.17 -16.56 12.12
N PHE A 14 -10.82 -15.41 12.20
CA PHE A 14 -12.17 -15.21 11.66
C PHE A 14 -12.17 -14.32 10.42
N ASP A 15 -12.96 -14.70 9.42
CA ASP A 15 -13.25 -13.89 8.23
C ASP A 15 -14.65 -14.18 7.72
N VAL A 16 -15.34 -13.16 7.20
CA VAL A 16 -16.68 -13.31 6.61
C VAL A 16 -16.62 -13.97 5.21
N ASP A 17 -15.47 -13.91 4.53
CA ASP A 17 -15.27 -14.59 3.24
C ASP A 17 -15.01 -16.09 3.46
N LYS A 18 -16.04 -16.89 3.23
CA LYS A 18 -15.97 -18.36 3.32
C LYS A 18 -14.93 -18.98 2.40
N ARG A 19 -14.69 -18.37 1.23
CA ARG A 19 -13.67 -18.85 0.27
C ARG A 19 -12.28 -18.66 0.86
N ARG A 20 -12.05 -17.53 1.55
CA ARG A 20 -10.80 -17.26 2.27
C ARG A 20 -10.56 -18.29 3.37
N ILE A 21 -11.58 -18.52 4.20
CA ILE A 21 -11.49 -19.52 5.27
C ILE A 21 -11.24 -20.93 4.73
N ALA A 22 -11.90 -21.32 3.63
CA ALA A 22 -11.68 -22.62 3.01
C ALA A 22 -10.23 -22.79 2.51
N ARG A 23 -9.70 -21.82 1.78
CA ARG A 23 -8.32 -21.89 1.26
C ARG A 23 -7.27 -21.85 2.37
N LEU A 24 -7.46 -21.02 3.40
CA LEU A 24 -6.54 -20.98 4.54
C LEU A 24 -6.50 -22.32 5.30
N LYS A 25 -7.64 -23.02 5.45
CA LYS A 25 -7.68 -24.38 6.02
C LYS A 25 -6.91 -25.41 5.21
N GLU A 26 -6.81 -25.20 3.90
CA GLU A 26 -6.06 -26.05 2.97
C GLU A 26 -4.57 -25.67 2.90
N GLY A 27 -4.11 -24.71 3.70
CA GLY A 27 -2.72 -24.24 3.67
C GLY A 27 -2.44 -23.24 2.55
N ASP A 28 -3.47 -22.62 1.97
CA ASP A 28 -3.36 -21.75 0.81
C ASP A 28 -3.72 -20.31 1.17
N ASP A 29 -2.68 -19.48 1.37
CA ASP A 29 -2.79 -18.04 1.50
C ASP A 29 -2.50 -17.38 0.15
N TRP A 30 -3.55 -16.99 -0.56
CA TRP A 30 -3.43 -16.32 -1.86
C TRP A 30 -2.69 -14.99 -1.81
N THR A 31 -2.47 -14.41 -0.62
CA THR A 31 -1.65 -13.18 -0.51
C THR A 31 -0.15 -13.49 -0.62
N GLY A 32 0.25 -14.76 -0.44
CA GLY A 32 1.64 -15.19 -0.45
C GLY A 32 2.47 -14.70 0.75
N GLU A 33 1.83 -14.12 1.77
CA GLU A 33 2.52 -13.60 2.95
C GLU A 33 2.90 -14.73 3.93
N ILE A 34 2.13 -15.82 3.98
CA ILE A 34 2.42 -16.99 4.81
C ILE A 34 2.63 -18.23 3.94
N GLU A 35 3.79 -18.87 4.09
CA GLU A 35 4.13 -20.14 3.42
C GLU A 35 3.19 -21.27 3.86
N ARG A 36 2.83 -22.15 2.92
CA ARG A 36 1.90 -23.28 3.13
C ARG A 36 2.25 -24.13 4.35
N ASP A 37 3.51 -24.51 4.50
CA ASP A 37 3.95 -25.38 5.60
C ASP A 37 3.82 -24.70 6.96
N VAL A 38 4.03 -23.37 7.02
CA VAL A 38 3.84 -22.58 8.24
C VAL A 38 2.36 -22.51 8.60
N LEU A 39 1.49 -22.32 7.61
CA LEU A 39 0.05 -22.24 7.82
C LEU A 39 -0.51 -23.58 8.31
N LEU A 40 -0.11 -24.69 7.68
CA LEU A 40 -0.53 -26.05 8.05
C LEU A 40 0.01 -26.51 9.41
N ALA A 41 1.19 -26.04 9.81
CA ALA A 41 1.77 -26.33 11.12
C ALA A 41 1.19 -25.46 12.25
N SER A 42 0.45 -24.41 11.93
CA SER A 42 -0.13 -23.50 12.91
C SER A 42 -1.25 -24.18 13.71
N PRO A 43 -1.30 -24.06 15.05
CA PRO A 43 -2.41 -24.58 15.85
C PRO A 43 -3.69 -23.72 15.74
N MET A 44 -3.67 -22.69 14.90
CA MET A 44 -4.75 -21.72 14.75
C MET A 44 -6.00 -22.36 14.14
N GLN A 45 -7.16 -22.00 14.68
CA GLN A 45 -8.45 -22.41 14.13
C GLN A 45 -8.95 -21.35 13.16
N PHE A 46 -9.51 -21.75 12.01
CA PHE A 46 -10.10 -20.83 11.04
C PHE A 46 -11.61 -20.97 11.00
N THR A 47 -12.35 -19.88 11.02
CA THR A 47 -13.81 -19.92 11.02
C THR A 47 -14.46 -18.74 10.32
N ASP A 48 -15.63 -18.99 9.71
CA ASP A 48 -16.56 -17.98 9.20
C ASP A 48 -17.79 -17.82 10.10
N LYS A 49 -17.80 -18.46 11.29
CA LYS A 49 -18.93 -18.46 12.21
C LYS A 49 -18.65 -17.66 13.47
N LEU A 50 -19.44 -16.63 13.70
CA LEU A 50 -19.32 -15.78 14.89
C LEU A 50 -19.51 -16.54 16.21
N SER A 51 -20.39 -17.55 16.25
CA SER A 51 -20.60 -18.35 17.47
C SER A 51 -19.35 -19.08 17.95
N GLU A 52 -18.38 -19.33 17.06
CA GLU A 52 -17.11 -19.98 17.43
C GLU A 52 -16.13 -18.99 18.10
N LEU A 53 -16.46 -17.71 18.19
CA LEU A 53 -15.71 -16.69 18.93
C LEU A 53 -16.14 -16.57 20.40
N GLU A 54 -17.21 -17.24 20.79
CA GLU A 54 -17.67 -17.24 22.18
C GLU A 54 -16.60 -17.82 23.11
N GLY A 55 -16.32 -17.10 24.20
CA GLY A 55 -15.31 -17.52 25.18
C GLY A 55 -13.93 -16.89 24.99
N CYS A 56 -13.69 -16.19 23.88
CA CYS A 56 -12.49 -15.37 23.70
C CYS A 56 -12.50 -14.12 24.60
N ASP A 57 -11.32 -13.74 25.09
CA ASP A 57 -11.13 -12.56 25.96
C ASP A 57 -10.48 -11.37 25.24
N PHE A 58 -9.76 -11.65 24.15
CA PHE A 58 -8.93 -10.68 23.45
C PHE A 58 -9.21 -10.74 21.95
N PHE A 59 -9.66 -9.63 21.39
CA PHE A 59 -10.08 -9.54 19.99
C PHE A 59 -9.20 -8.55 19.26
N VAL A 60 -8.63 -8.95 18.13
CA VAL A 60 -7.83 -8.08 17.26
C VAL A 60 -8.59 -7.84 15.96
N VAL A 61 -8.95 -6.59 15.69
CA VAL A 61 -9.77 -6.19 14.54
C VAL A 61 -8.91 -5.53 13.46
N ALA A 62 -8.72 -6.23 12.34
CA ALA A 62 -7.88 -5.81 11.22
C ALA A 62 -8.68 -5.84 9.90
N VAL A 63 -9.78 -5.11 9.85
CA VAL A 63 -10.60 -4.97 8.63
C VAL A 63 -10.12 -3.78 7.80
N PRO A 64 -10.27 -3.82 6.46
CA PRO A 64 -9.88 -2.69 5.64
C PRO A 64 -10.77 -1.48 5.93
N THR A 65 -10.14 -0.31 5.87
CA THR A 65 -10.78 1.00 5.95
C THR A 65 -10.50 1.68 4.62
N PRO A 66 -11.38 1.61 3.61
CA PRO A 66 -11.14 2.30 2.35
C PRO A 66 -11.42 3.81 2.48
N VAL A 67 -11.18 4.54 1.39
CA VAL A 67 -11.76 5.87 1.18
C VAL A 67 -12.77 5.83 0.03
N ASP A 68 -13.76 6.71 0.06
CA ASP A 68 -14.74 6.85 -1.00
C ASP A 68 -14.16 7.59 -2.24
N GLU A 69 -14.96 7.72 -3.30
CA GLU A 69 -14.59 8.43 -4.54
C GLU A 69 -14.23 9.92 -4.32
N LYS A 70 -14.59 10.49 -3.17
CA LYS A 70 -14.27 11.86 -2.77
C LYS A 70 -13.10 11.92 -1.80
N ASN A 71 -12.40 10.80 -1.60
CA ASN A 71 -11.31 10.62 -0.66
C ASN A 71 -11.71 10.84 0.81
N ASN A 72 -12.97 10.59 1.18
CA ASN A 72 -13.37 10.55 2.59
C ASN A 72 -13.15 9.15 3.16
N PRO A 73 -12.63 9.02 4.38
CA PRO A 73 -12.60 7.75 5.11
C PRO A 73 -13.95 7.04 5.15
N ASP A 74 -13.99 5.76 4.77
CA ASP A 74 -15.15 4.89 4.92
C ASP A 74 -14.92 3.88 6.06
N PHE A 75 -15.65 4.08 7.16
CA PHE A 75 -15.62 3.20 8.34
C PHE A 75 -16.73 2.14 8.34
N SER A 76 -17.47 1.96 7.25
CA SER A 76 -18.60 1.01 7.19
C SER A 76 -18.19 -0.42 7.54
N LEU A 77 -17.02 -0.87 7.07
CA LEU A 77 -16.48 -2.19 7.38
C LEU A 77 -16.04 -2.32 8.84
N LEU A 78 -15.47 -1.26 9.41
CA LEU A 78 -15.09 -1.19 10.81
C LEU A 78 -16.32 -1.26 11.74
N VAL A 79 -17.38 -0.54 11.38
CA VAL A 79 -18.68 -0.57 12.08
C VAL A 79 -19.31 -1.97 11.98
N ARG A 80 -19.30 -2.60 10.79
CA ARG A 80 -19.79 -3.98 10.62
C ARG A 80 -18.99 -5.01 11.43
N ALA A 81 -17.67 -4.82 11.56
CA ALA A 81 -16.84 -5.65 12.43
C ALA A 81 -17.28 -5.50 13.90
N CYS A 82 -17.51 -4.27 14.37
CA CYS A 82 -18.04 -4.02 15.70
C CYS A 82 -19.42 -4.67 15.91
N GLN A 83 -20.32 -4.57 14.92
CA GLN A 83 -21.65 -5.20 14.94
C GLN A 83 -21.58 -6.72 15.04
N SER A 84 -20.60 -7.32 14.36
CA SER A 84 -20.40 -8.76 14.37
C SER A 84 -19.79 -9.24 15.69
N LEU A 85 -18.91 -8.43 16.27
CA LEU A 85 -18.18 -8.75 17.51
C LEU A 85 -19.01 -8.50 18.77
N GLY A 86 -19.83 -7.45 18.80
CA GLY A 86 -20.61 -7.05 19.97
C GLY A 86 -21.37 -8.20 20.66
N PRO A 87 -22.10 -9.07 19.95
CA PRO A 87 -22.86 -10.17 20.54
C PRO A 87 -22.02 -11.26 21.24
N VAL A 88 -20.73 -11.37 20.93
CA VAL A 88 -19.83 -12.37 21.53
C VAL A 88 -18.95 -11.79 22.63
N LEU A 89 -19.01 -10.47 22.86
CA LEU A 89 -18.29 -9.84 23.95
C LEU A 89 -18.85 -10.27 25.31
N ARG A 90 -17.95 -10.43 26.28
CA ARG A 90 -18.26 -10.67 27.68
C ARG A 90 -17.60 -9.65 28.61
N PRO A 91 -18.08 -9.46 29.85
CA PRO A 91 -17.35 -8.69 30.84
C PRO A 91 -15.89 -9.17 30.98
N GLY A 92 -14.94 -8.24 30.89
CA GLY A 92 -13.51 -8.49 30.86
C GLY A 92 -12.87 -8.51 29.47
N SER A 93 -13.66 -8.46 28.39
CA SER A 93 -13.12 -8.48 27.01
C SER A 93 -12.24 -7.27 26.71
N ILE A 94 -11.21 -7.47 25.89
CA ILE A 94 -10.36 -6.42 25.34
C ILE A 94 -10.46 -6.47 23.81
N VAL A 95 -10.82 -5.34 23.19
CA VAL A 95 -10.89 -5.20 21.73
C VAL A 95 -9.79 -4.25 21.27
N VAL A 96 -8.85 -4.76 20.48
CA VAL A 96 -7.73 -4.00 19.92
C VAL A 96 -7.93 -3.82 18.42
N PHE A 97 -7.90 -2.58 17.97
CA PHE A 97 -7.99 -2.26 16.55
C PHE A 97 -6.59 -2.09 15.93
N GLU A 98 -6.39 -2.68 14.76
CA GLU A 98 -5.18 -2.48 13.93
C GLU A 98 -5.47 -1.75 12.62
N SER A 99 -6.75 -1.65 12.28
CA SER A 99 -7.26 -1.01 11.07
C SER A 99 -6.82 0.46 11.10
N THR A 100 -6.26 0.98 10.01
CA THR A 100 -5.79 2.38 9.98
C THR A 100 -7.00 3.33 9.99
N VAL A 101 -6.99 4.28 10.92
CA VAL A 101 -8.11 5.20 11.15
C VAL A 101 -7.61 6.60 11.48
N HIS A 102 -8.49 7.60 11.44
CA HIS A 102 -8.15 8.93 11.95
C HIS A 102 -8.10 8.94 13.50
N PRO A 103 -7.39 9.91 14.11
CA PRO A 103 -7.39 10.06 15.56
C PRO A 103 -8.81 10.21 16.13
N GLY A 104 -9.13 9.38 17.12
CA GLY A 104 -10.41 9.30 17.81
C GLY A 104 -11.35 8.22 17.30
N ALA A 105 -11.14 7.60 16.13
CA ALA A 105 -12.11 6.68 15.56
C ALA A 105 -12.40 5.44 16.43
N THR A 106 -11.39 4.87 17.09
CA THR A 106 -11.59 3.72 17.99
C THR A 106 -12.56 4.06 19.12
N GLU A 107 -12.38 5.21 19.78
CA GLU A 107 -13.21 5.60 20.93
C GLU A 107 -14.52 6.28 20.52
N GLU A 108 -14.55 7.02 19.41
CA GLU A 108 -15.69 7.85 18.98
C GLU A 108 -16.66 7.09 18.06
N ILE A 109 -16.19 6.02 17.39
CA ILE A 109 -17.00 5.22 16.46
C ILE A 109 -17.14 3.78 16.97
N CYS A 110 -16.02 3.10 17.25
CA CYS A 110 -16.05 1.67 17.56
C CYS A 110 -16.59 1.39 18.95
N GLY A 111 -16.15 2.16 19.95
CA GLY A 111 -16.64 2.06 21.34
C GLY A 111 -18.18 2.13 21.44
N PRO A 112 -18.82 3.22 20.97
CA PRO A 112 -20.27 3.38 21.01
C PRO A 112 -21.01 2.27 20.26
N GLU A 113 -20.50 1.81 19.13
CA GLU A 113 -21.14 0.73 18.37
C GLU A 113 -21.04 -0.61 19.10
N LEU A 114 -19.89 -0.92 19.71
CA LEU A 114 -19.72 -2.11 20.55
C LEU A 114 -20.64 -2.07 21.77
N GLU A 115 -20.76 -0.93 22.46
CA GLU A 115 -21.71 -0.76 23.57
C GLU A 115 -23.15 -1.01 23.12
N ARG A 116 -23.55 -0.38 22.00
CA ARG A 116 -24.91 -0.47 21.45
C ARG A 116 -25.31 -1.91 21.13
N VAL A 117 -24.40 -2.71 20.57
CA VAL A 117 -24.71 -4.06 20.09
C VAL A 117 -24.51 -5.12 21.17
N SER A 118 -23.53 -4.95 22.06
CA SER A 118 -23.27 -5.90 23.16
C SER A 118 -24.19 -5.68 24.38
N GLY A 119 -24.66 -4.45 24.60
CA GLY A 119 -25.31 -4.05 25.84
C GLY A 119 -24.35 -3.91 27.03
N LEU A 120 -23.04 -4.08 26.83
CA LEU A 120 -21.99 -3.85 27.82
C LEU A 120 -21.53 -2.39 27.80
N ARG A 121 -20.93 -1.93 28.90
CA ARG A 121 -20.36 -0.58 29.00
C ARG A 121 -18.86 -0.58 28.71
N CYS A 122 -18.46 0.22 27.73
CA CYS A 122 -17.06 0.48 27.41
C CYS A 122 -16.39 1.18 28.59
N GLY A 123 -15.14 0.83 28.92
CA GLY A 123 -14.47 1.40 30.09
C GLY A 123 -14.72 0.63 31.38
N ILE A 124 -15.81 -0.14 31.46
CA ILE A 124 -16.20 -0.86 32.67
C ILE A 124 -16.25 -2.37 32.40
N ASP A 125 -17.12 -2.79 31.50
CA ASP A 125 -17.38 -4.19 31.20
C ASP A 125 -16.44 -4.70 30.10
N PHE A 126 -16.01 -3.87 29.16
CA PHE A 126 -14.95 -4.21 28.20
C PHE A 126 -13.99 -3.03 27.99
N LYS A 127 -12.81 -3.32 27.45
CA LYS A 127 -11.75 -2.33 27.22
C LYS A 127 -11.37 -2.24 25.75
N LEU A 128 -11.02 -1.03 25.31
CA LEU A 128 -10.48 -0.77 23.99
C LEU A 128 -8.95 -0.62 24.01
N GLY A 129 -8.36 -0.92 22.86
CA GLY A 129 -6.98 -0.64 22.53
C GLY A 129 -6.77 -0.41 21.05
N TYR A 130 -5.57 0.07 20.72
CA TYR A 130 -5.17 0.25 19.33
C TYR A 130 -3.69 -0.10 19.17
N SER A 131 -3.39 -0.87 18.12
CA SER A 131 -2.04 -1.29 17.78
C SER A 131 -1.88 -1.31 16.26
N PRO A 132 -1.39 -0.22 15.64
CA PRO A 132 -1.37 -0.12 14.19
C PRO A 132 -0.40 -1.14 13.58
N GLU A 133 -0.79 -1.71 12.43
CA GLU A 133 0.13 -2.51 11.62
C GLU A 133 1.19 -1.61 10.95
N ARG A 134 2.44 -2.06 10.93
CA ARG A 134 3.61 -1.32 10.44
C ARG A 134 4.50 -2.15 9.50
N ILE A 135 4.13 -3.39 9.20
CA ILE A 135 4.80 -4.21 8.18
C ILE A 135 4.66 -3.58 6.78
N ASN A 136 5.69 -3.75 5.97
CA ASN A 136 5.70 -3.39 4.56
C ASN A 136 5.57 -4.66 3.71
N PRO A 137 4.53 -4.80 2.86
CA PRO A 137 4.33 -6.01 2.04
C PRO A 137 5.58 -6.36 1.22
N GLY A 138 5.96 -7.64 1.23
CA GLY A 138 7.16 -8.15 0.55
C GLY A 138 8.52 -7.76 1.18
N ASP A 139 8.53 -7.07 2.32
CA ASP A 139 9.76 -6.75 3.07
C ASP A 139 10.13 -7.90 4.02
N ARG A 140 11.02 -8.78 3.54
CA ARG A 140 11.53 -9.90 4.34
C ARG A 140 12.65 -9.50 5.31
N GLU A 141 13.20 -8.29 5.19
CA GLU A 141 14.29 -7.81 6.06
C GLU A 141 13.75 -7.32 7.41
N HIS A 142 12.54 -6.75 7.38
CA HIS A 142 11.84 -6.21 8.55
C HIS A 142 10.52 -6.97 8.82
N PRO A 143 10.59 -8.25 9.23
CA PRO A 143 9.40 -9.01 9.59
C PRO A 143 8.74 -8.43 10.86
N LEU A 144 7.48 -8.80 11.08
CA LEU A 144 6.64 -8.37 12.22
C LEU A 144 7.40 -8.37 13.55
N GLU A 145 8.07 -9.48 13.87
CA GLU A 145 8.71 -9.70 15.16
C GLU A 145 9.88 -8.74 15.42
N LYS A 146 10.48 -8.16 14.36
CA LYS A 146 11.66 -7.30 14.44
C LYS A 146 11.35 -5.80 14.38
N ILE A 147 10.08 -5.41 14.27
CA ILE A 147 9.67 -4.00 14.25
C ILE A 147 9.06 -3.65 15.60
N VAL A 148 9.52 -2.56 16.22
CA VAL A 148 8.90 -2.03 17.44
C VAL A 148 7.41 -1.76 17.17
N LYS A 149 6.52 -2.41 17.91
CA LYS A 149 5.08 -2.26 17.72
C LYS A 149 4.52 -1.19 18.65
N ILE A 150 3.71 -0.27 18.12
CA ILE A 150 3.00 0.71 18.96
C ILE A 150 1.79 0.01 19.57
N VAL A 151 1.60 0.15 20.88
CA VAL A 151 0.43 -0.35 21.61
C VAL A 151 -0.18 0.78 22.43
N SER A 152 -1.49 0.77 22.56
CA SER A 152 -2.24 1.71 23.37
C SER A 152 -3.47 1.05 23.97
N GLY A 153 -3.83 1.48 25.17
CA GLY A 153 -5.09 1.15 25.83
C GLY A 153 -5.85 2.43 26.15
N GLN A 154 -7.18 2.31 26.31
CA GLN A 154 -8.00 3.41 26.78
C GLN A 154 -7.71 3.82 28.25
N ASP A 155 -7.07 2.94 29.02
CA ASP A 155 -6.56 3.21 30.37
C ASP A 155 -5.26 2.44 30.63
N GLU A 156 -4.58 2.75 31.73
CA GLU A 156 -3.28 2.16 32.11
C GLU A 156 -3.38 0.63 32.28
N GLN A 157 -4.49 0.13 32.81
CA GLN A 157 -4.66 -1.29 33.04
C GLN A 157 -4.78 -2.03 31.71
N SER A 158 -5.61 -1.54 30.78
CA SER A 158 -5.75 -2.17 29.47
C SER A 158 -4.47 -2.03 28.65
N LEU A 159 -3.77 -0.90 28.74
CA LEU A 159 -2.47 -0.69 28.10
C LEU A 159 -1.47 -1.78 28.47
N GLU A 160 -1.30 -2.08 29.75
CA GLU A 160 -0.32 -3.09 30.19
C GLU A 160 -0.71 -4.51 29.78
N VAL A 161 -2.01 -4.86 29.80
CA VAL A 161 -2.47 -6.17 29.31
C VAL A 161 -2.19 -6.29 27.81
N ILE A 162 -2.55 -5.28 27.03
CA ILE A 162 -2.32 -5.26 25.58
C ILE A 162 -0.82 -5.34 25.29
N ALA A 163 0.00 -4.53 25.96
CA ALA A 163 1.45 -4.55 25.80
C ALA A 163 2.00 -5.95 26.09
N GLY A 164 1.61 -6.58 27.20
CA GLY A 164 2.06 -7.92 27.57
C GLY A 164 1.67 -9.00 26.55
N VAL A 165 0.50 -8.88 25.89
CA VAL A 165 0.08 -9.79 24.81
C VAL A 165 0.97 -9.63 23.58
N TYR A 166 1.18 -8.40 23.09
CA TYR A 166 2.03 -8.15 21.91
C TYR A 166 3.51 -8.45 22.18
N GLU A 167 4.02 -8.21 23.39
CA GLU A 167 5.40 -8.54 23.79
C GLU A 167 5.72 -10.04 23.67
N GLN A 168 4.73 -10.94 23.67
CA GLN A 168 4.97 -12.39 23.45
C GLN A 168 5.39 -12.73 22.02
N ILE A 169 5.12 -11.84 21.06
CA ILE A 169 5.35 -12.06 19.63
C ILE A 169 6.24 -11.00 18.98
N ILE A 170 6.55 -9.88 19.64
CA ILE A 170 7.39 -8.81 19.10
C ILE A 170 8.75 -8.78 19.82
N ASP A 171 9.76 -9.43 19.23
CA ASP A 171 11.13 -9.48 19.76
C ASP A 171 11.78 -8.09 19.91
N ALA A 172 11.44 -7.15 19.01
CA ALA A 172 11.92 -5.77 19.08
C ALA A 172 11.32 -4.95 20.24
N GLY A 173 10.32 -5.50 20.93
CA GLY A 173 9.58 -4.83 21.99
C GLY A 173 8.44 -3.93 21.49
N VAL A 174 7.71 -3.36 22.44
CA VAL A 174 6.55 -2.51 22.16
C VAL A 174 6.76 -1.10 22.70
N HIS A 175 6.19 -0.12 21.99
CA HIS A 175 6.10 1.26 22.43
C HIS A 175 4.69 1.53 22.96
N ARG A 176 4.59 1.79 24.27
CA ARG A 176 3.36 2.19 24.94
C ARG A 176 3.05 3.66 24.62
N ALA A 177 2.05 3.91 23.79
CA ALA A 177 1.56 5.25 23.52
C ALA A 177 0.67 5.74 24.67
N SER A 178 0.67 7.05 24.92
CA SER A 178 -0.05 7.65 26.05
C SER A 178 -1.58 7.61 25.93
N SER A 179 -2.11 7.37 24.72
CA SER A 179 -3.54 7.14 24.48
C SER A 179 -3.75 6.48 23.11
N ILE A 180 -4.95 5.95 22.90
CA ILE A 180 -5.38 5.41 21.61
C ILE A 180 -5.26 6.46 20.50
N LYS A 181 -5.73 7.68 20.76
CA LYS A 181 -5.64 8.81 19.81
C LYS A 181 -4.21 9.12 19.37
N VAL A 182 -3.23 9.00 20.28
CA VAL A 182 -1.82 9.21 19.95
C VAL A 182 -1.30 8.08 19.05
N ALA A 183 -1.66 6.83 19.31
CA ALA A 183 -1.26 5.70 18.49
C ALA A 183 -1.90 5.74 17.08
N GLU A 184 -3.17 6.13 16.98
CA GLU A 184 -3.86 6.37 15.70
C GLU A 184 -3.16 7.49 14.91
N ALA A 185 -2.88 8.63 15.56
CA ALA A 185 -2.19 9.75 14.95
C ALA A 185 -0.78 9.38 14.46
N ALA A 186 -0.03 8.61 15.24
CA ALA A 186 1.32 8.17 14.87
C ALA A 186 1.31 7.39 13.55
N LYS A 187 0.39 6.44 13.39
CA LYS A 187 0.30 5.63 12.16
C LYS A 187 0.01 6.47 10.92
N VAL A 188 -0.95 7.39 11.01
CA VAL A 188 -1.29 8.24 9.86
C VAL A 188 -0.18 9.25 9.57
N LEU A 189 0.49 9.77 10.61
CA LEU A 189 1.63 10.67 10.45
C LEU A 189 2.80 10.00 9.72
N GLU A 190 3.12 8.75 10.04
CA GLU A 190 4.20 7.98 9.38
C GLU A 190 4.01 7.94 7.86
N ASN A 191 2.79 7.64 7.40
CA ASN A 191 2.45 7.56 5.98
C ASN A 191 2.32 8.95 5.35
N THR A 192 1.76 9.93 6.07
CA THR A 192 1.64 11.33 5.61
C THR A 192 3.01 11.98 5.39
N GLN A 193 3.97 11.73 6.29
CA GLN A 193 5.35 12.20 6.11
C GLN A 193 5.96 11.60 4.85
N ARG A 194 5.78 10.30 4.61
CA ARG A 194 6.30 9.62 3.42
C ARG A 194 5.69 10.18 2.14
N ASP A 195 4.37 10.36 2.12
CA ASP A 195 3.62 10.93 1.00
C ASP A 195 4.12 12.33 0.61
N ILE A 196 4.23 13.23 1.60
CA ILE A 196 4.71 14.61 1.38
C ILE A 196 6.15 14.62 0.87
N ASN A 197 7.02 13.78 1.41
CA ASN A 197 8.41 13.74 0.95
C ASN A 197 8.51 13.21 -0.49
N ILE A 198 7.69 12.22 -0.88
CA ILE A 198 7.63 11.78 -2.28
C ILE A 198 7.05 12.89 -3.16
N ALA A 199 6.03 13.63 -2.70
CA ALA A 199 5.49 14.78 -3.43
C ALA A 199 6.55 15.85 -3.69
N LEU A 200 7.40 16.13 -2.70
CA LEU A 200 8.54 17.03 -2.88
C LEU A 200 9.51 16.51 -3.94
N MET A 201 9.81 15.21 -3.96
CA MET A 201 10.68 14.62 -5.00
C MET A 201 10.02 14.66 -6.38
N ASN A 202 8.71 14.44 -6.46
CA ASN A 202 7.91 14.54 -7.67
C ASN A 202 7.89 15.98 -8.21
N GLU A 203 7.71 16.98 -7.35
CA GLU A 203 7.83 18.38 -7.75
C GLU A 203 9.25 18.73 -8.21
N MET A 204 10.26 18.24 -7.48
CA MET A 204 11.66 18.41 -7.86
C MET A 204 11.96 17.76 -9.22
N SER A 205 11.38 16.61 -9.55
CA SER A 205 11.55 15.98 -10.86
C SER A 205 11.06 16.86 -12.01
N LYS A 206 9.89 17.48 -11.84
CA LYS A 206 9.32 18.43 -12.82
C LYS A 206 10.24 19.64 -13.01
N ILE A 207 10.80 20.17 -11.93
CA ILE A 207 11.74 21.29 -11.98
C ILE A 207 13.04 20.87 -12.69
N CYS A 208 13.60 19.71 -12.37
CA CYS A 208 14.81 19.19 -13.01
C CYS A 208 14.61 19.03 -14.52
N ASP A 209 13.47 18.51 -14.95
CA ASP A 209 13.11 18.33 -16.37
C ASP A 209 12.98 19.68 -17.11
N LEU A 210 12.46 20.73 -16.44
CA LEU A 210 12.45 22.10 -17.00
C LEU A 210 13.85 22.71 -17.11
N VAL A 211 14.73 22.43 -16.15
CA VAL A 211 16.13 22.91 -16.12
C VAL A 211 17.01 22.11 -17.10
N GLY A 212 16.61 20.89 -17.47
CA GLY A 212 17.38 20.01 -18.35
C GLY A 212 18.46 19.20 -17.62
N ILE A 213 18.25 18.87 -16.35
CA ILE A 213 19.15 18.04 -15.53
C ILE A 213 18.43 16.77 -15.04
N ARG A 214 19.20 15.72 -14.73
CA ARG A 214 18.63 14.46 -14.23
C ARG A 214 18.35 14.54 -12.73
N THR A 215 17.13 14.18 -12.34
CA THR A 215 16.72 14.16 -10.94
C THR A 215 17.57 13.21 -10.11
N SER A 216 17.90 12.03 -10.64
CA SER A 216 18.78 11.06 -9.97
C SER A 216 20.19 11.61 -9.67
N GLU A 217 20.76 12.44 -10.55
CA GLU A 217 22.07 13.09 -10.31
C GLU A 217 21.97 14.15 -9.20
N VAL A 218 20.87 14.91 -9.17
CA VAL A 218 20.60 15.89 -8.10
C VAL A 218 20.39 15.18 -6.75
N LEU A 219 19.63 14.09 -6.72
CA LEU A 219 19.41 13.30 -5.50
C LEU A 219 20.69 12.64 -5.00
N ALA A 220 21.55 12.15 -5.91
CA ALA A 220 22.86 11.61 -5.55
C ALA A 220 23.76 12.69 -4.91
N ALA A 221 23.78 13.90 -5.48
CA ALA A 221 24.53 15.03 -4.94
C ALA A 221 23.98 15.51 -3.60
N ALA A 222 22.66 15.66 -3.45
CA ALA A 222 22.03 16.05 -2.19
C ALA A 222 22.22 14.98 -1.09
N GLY A 223 22.16 13.71 -1.49
CA GLY A 223 22.31 12.55 -0.61
C GLY A 223 23.71 12.37 0.00
N THR A 224 24.71 13.18 -0.37
CA THR A 224 26.01 13.21 0.31
C THR A 224 25.94 13.92 1.67
N LYS A 225 24.88 14.69 1.92
CA LYS A 225 24.65 15.37 3.20
C LYS A 225 24.09 14.39 4.24
N TRP A 226 24.76 14.31 5.39
CA TRP A 226 24.49 13.30 6.44
C TRP A 226 23.05 13.26 6.97
N ASN A 227 22.30 14.37 6.92
CA ASN A 227 20.91 14.45 7.39
C ASN A 227 19.89 14.60 6.25
N PHE A 228 20.29 14.35 5.00
CA PHE A 228 19.34 14.30 3.89
C PHE A 228 18.59 12.96 3.91
N LEU A 229 17.28 13.01 4.12
CA LEU A 229 16.43 11.84 4.04
C LEU A 229 16.19 11.49 2.56
N LYS A 230 16.56 10.27 2.18
CA LYS A 230 16.50 9.85 0.77
C LYS A 230 15.09 9.39 0.41
N PHE A 231 14.44 10.16 -0.44
CA PHE A 231 13.22 9.79 -1.15
C PHE A 231 13.48 9.90 -2.65
N THR A 232 12.65 9.24 -3.46
CA THR A 232 12.72 9.29 -4.92
C THR A 232 11.36 9.68 -5.49
N PRO A 233 11.32 10.32 -6.67
CA PRO A 233 10.06 10.53 -7.38
C PRO A 233 9.44 9.19 -7.78
N GLY A 234 8.14 9.23 -8.10
CA GLY A 234 7.40 8.06 -8.57
C GLY A 234 5.90 8.23 -8.46
N LEU A 235 5.19 7.22 -8.96
CA LEU A 235 3.75 7.12 -8.87
C LEU A 235 3.36 6.50 -7.53
N VAL A 236 2.63 7.25 -6.70
CA VAL A 236 2.29 6.86 -5.32
C VAL A 236 0.97 6.08 -5.29
N GLY A 237 1.07 4.75 -5.41
CA GLY A 237 -0.06 3.83 -5.37
C GLY A 237 -0.18 3.03 -4.07
N GLY A 238 -1.00 1.97 -4.14
CA GLY A 238 -1.27 1.05 -3.03
C GLY A 238 -2.24 1.60 -1.99
N HIS A 239 -2.43 0.86 -0.90
CA HIS A 239 -3.50 1.13 0.09
C HIS A 239 -3.15 2.12 1.19
N CYS A 240 -1.87 2.37 1.47
CA CYS A 240 -1.47 3.18 2.63
C CYS A 240 -1.09 4.60 2.21
N ILE A 241 0.04 4.79 1.51
CA ILE A 241 0.57 6.13 1.22
C ILE A 241 -0.40 6.94 0.35
N GLY A 242 -1.08 6.28 -0.58
CA GLY A 242 -2.08 6.86 -1.46
C GLY A 242 -3.37 7.34 -0.78
N VAL A 243 -3.63 6.91 0.46
CA VAL A 243 -4.97 6.96 1.07
C VAL A 243 -4.91 7.55 2.48
N ASP A 244 -3.94 7.11 3.27
CA ASP A 244 -3.82 7.46 4.69
C ASP A 244 -3.81 8.97 4.98
N PRO A 245 -3.16 9.83 4.17
CA PRO A 245 -3.19 11.26 4.40
C PRO A 245 -4.62 11.83 4.51
N TYR A 246 -5.60 11.22 3.83
CA TYR A 246 -6.98 11.67 3.85
C TYR A 246 -7.69 11.48 5.19
N TYR A 247 -7.27 10.52 6.03
CA TYR A 247 -7.80 10.39 7.40
C TYR A 247 -7.51 11.62 8.24
N LEU A 248 -6.27 12.13 8.17
CA LEU A 248 -5.90 13.36 8.89
C LEU A 248 -6.61 14.58 8.29
N THR A 249 -6.75 14.67 6.96
CA THR A 249 -7.43 15.81 6.36
C THR A 249 -8.91 15.85 6.69
N SER A 250 -9.58 14.69 6.66
CA SER A 250 -10.99 14.57 7.03
C SER A 250 -11.20 14.99 8.49
N LYS A 251 -10.43 14.43 9.44
CA LYS A 251 -10.54 14.81 10.86
C LYS A 251 -10.21 16.28 11.11
N ALA A 252 -9.21 16.83 10.42
CA ALA A 252 -8.88 18.25 10.52
C ALA A 252 -10.03 19.15 10.05
N GLN A 253 -10.66 18.81 8.92
CA GLN A 253 -11.77 19.58 8.35
C GLN A 253 -13.02 19.53 9.23
N GLU A 254 -13.33 18.38 9.84
CA GLU A 254 -14.38 18.25 10.85
C GLU A 254 -14.19 19.22 12.04
N LEU A 255 -12.94 19.46 12.42
CA LEU A 255 -12.56 20.38 13.48
C LEU A 255 -12.43 21.84 12.99
N GLY A 256 -12.76 22.13 11.73
CA GLY A 256 -12.70 23.46 11.13
C GLY A 256 -11.32 23.91 10.67
N TYR A 257 -10.33 23.00 10.60
CA TYR A 257 -8.98 23.28 10.09
C TYR A 257 -8.79 22.71 8.67
N HIS A 258 -8.32 23.54 7.73
CA HIS A 258 -8.02 23.11 6.36
C HIS A 258 -6.50 22.90 6.18
N PRO A 259 -6.01 21.66 6.04
CA PRO A 259 -4.57 21.40 5.95
C PRO A 259 -4.02 21.66 4.54
N GLU A 260 -3.21 22.72 4.39
CA GLU A 260 -2.64 23.11 3.09
C GLU A 260 -1.52 22.17 2.60
N VAL A 261 -0.59 21.80 3.49
CA VAL A 261 0.61 21.03 3.11
C VAL A 261 0.26 19.62 2.65
N ILE A 262 -0.61 18.93 3.40
CA ILE A 262 -1.02 17.55 3.11
C ILE A 262 -1.76 17.51 1.76
N LEU A 263 -2.72 18.41 1.56
CA LEU A 263 -3.52 18.46 0.33
C LEU A 263 -2.70 18.87 -0.90
N SER A 264 -1.69 19.73 -0.74
CA SER A 264 -0.74 20.05 -1.81
C SER A 264 0.07 18.82 -2.22
N GLY A 265 0.58 18.06 -1.24
CA GLY A 265 1.31 16.82 -1.49
C GLY A 265 0.49 15.81 -2.30
N ARG A 266 -0.76 15.56 -1.88
CA ARG A 266 -1.71 14.71 -2.61
C ARG A 266 -1.92 15.17 -4.05
N ARG A 267 -2.20 16.46 -4.25
CA ARG A 267 -2.41 17.03 -5.60
C ARG A 267 -1.21 16.82 -6.52
N ILE A 268 0.02 16.94 -6.00
CA ILE A 268 1.24 16.70 -6.77
C ILE A 268 1.34 15.21 -7.15
N ASN A 269 1.16 14.32 -6.18
CA ASN A 269 1.28 12.87 -6.37
C ASN A 269 0.21 12.31 -7.31
N ASP A 270 -1.06 12.69 -7.12
CA ASP A 270 -2.18 12.27 -7.97
C ASP A 270 -2.01 12.75 -9.42
N GLY A 271 -1.37 13.91 -9.61
CA GLY A 271 -1.10 14.46 -10.94
C GLY A 271 0.07 13.82 -11.69
N MET A 272 0.83 12.90 -11.08
CA MET A 272 2.05 12.38 -11.70
C MET A 272 1.80 11.47 -12.91
N ALA A 273 0.76 10.64 -12.88
CA ALA A 273 0.43 9.77 -14.01
C ALA A 273 0.13 10.57 -15.29
N ALA A 274 -0.71 11.60 -15.16
CA ALA A 274 -1.02 12.53 -16.26
C ALA A 274 0.22 13.32 -16.72
N HIS A 275 1.09 13.72 -15.78
CA HIS A 275 2.34 14.39 -16.11
C HIS A 275 3.26 13.48 -16.96
N VAL A 276 3.50 12.24 -16.54
CA VAL A 276 4.31 11.26 -17.28
C VAL A 276 3.75 11.04 -18.70
N ALA A 277 2.45 10.81 -18.82
CA ALA A 277 1.79 10.64 -20.13
C ALA A 277 2.00 11.86 -21.05
N SER A 278 1.77 13.06 -20.52
CA SER A 278 1.95 14.32 -21.26
C SER A 278 3.40 14.51 -21.71
N ARG A 279 4.38 14.22 -20.84
CA ARG A 279 5.81 14.32 -21.19
C ARG A 279 6.21 13.33 -22.26
N LEU A 280 5.77 12.08 -22.15
CA LEU A 280 6.02 11.04 -23.16
C LEU A 280 5.49 11.47 -24.54
N VAL A 281 4.25 11.96 -24.60
CA VAL A 281 3.64 12.45 -25.84
C VAL A 281 4.38 13.65 -26.42
N GLN A 282 4.80 14.61 -25.57
CA GLN A 282 5.59 15.76 -26.01
C GLN A 282 6.94 15.35 -26.60
N GLN A 283 7.63 14.39 -26.00
CA GLN A 283 8.92 13.88 -26.50
C GLN A 283 8.74 13.14 -27.84
N LEU A 284 7.69 12.33 -27.97
CA LEU A 284 7.34 11.69 -29.23
C LEU A 284 7.01 12.70 -30.35
N ALA A 285 6.24 13.74 -30.02
CA ALA A 285 5.91 14.79 -30.98
C ALA A 285 7.16 15.56 -31.43
N ARG A 286 8.04 15.95 -30.50
CA ARG A 286 9.29 16.66 -30.80
C ARG A 286 10.26 15.84 -31.65
N SER A 287 10.29 14.53 -31.45
CA SER A 287 11.12 13.61 -32.22
C SER A 287 10.49 13.18 -33.56
N GLY A 288 9.27 13.63 -33.87
CA GLY A 288 8.55 13.25 -35.09
C GLY A 288 8.07 11.79 -35.10
N ARG A 289 7.94 11.17 -33.93
CA ARG A 289 7.63 9.74 -33.75
C ARG A 289 6.20 9.47 -33.29
N LEU A 290 5.43 10.51 -32.99
CA LEU A 290 4.01 10.39 -32.65
C LEU A 290 3.18 10.20 -33.92
N ASN A 291 2.59 9.02 -34.09
CA ASN A 291 1.67 8.70 -35.17
C ASN A 291 0.60 7.69 -34.70
N ALA A 292 -0.42 7.44 -35.52
CA ALA A 292 -1.54 6.56 -35.17
C ALA A 292 -1.12 5.08 -34.94
N SER A 293 0.07 4.69 -35.40
CA SER A 293 0.63 3.35 -35.22
C SER A 293 1.71 3.26 -34.14
N THR A 294 1.94 4.34 -33.37
CA THR A 294 2.94 4.35 -32.29
C THR A 294 2.58 3.30 -31.24
N ARG A 295 3.44 2.29 -31.09
CA ARG A 295 3.31 1.21 -30.11
C ARG A 295 4.00 1.59 -28.81
N VAL A 296 3.21 1.73 -27.75
CA VAL A 296 3.70 1.99 -26.40
C VAL A 296 3.52 0.73 -25.57
N GLY A 297 4.61 0.23 -24.99
CA GLY A 297 4.61 -0.89 -24.05
C GLY A 297 4.79 -0.40 -22.62
N ILE A 298 4.01 -0.93 -21.68
CA ILE A 298 4.19 -0.76 -20.24
C ILE A 298 4.65 -2.09 -19.66
N LEU A 299 5.80 -2.06 -18.99
CA LEU A 299 6.39 -3.21 -18.30
C LEU A 299 6.28 -3.00 -16.78
N GLY A 300 5.47 -3.82 -16.15
CA GLY A 300 5.07 -3.69 -14.75
C GLY A 300 3.77 -2.90 -14.58
N MET A 301 2.80 -3.49 -13.87
CA MET A 301 1.44 -3.01 -13.63
C MET A 301 1.06 -3.04 -12.15
N THR A 302 1.82 -3.73 -11.29
CA THR A 302 1.60 -3.73 -9.83
C THR A 302 1.83 -2.34 -9.21
N PHE A 303 1.40 -2.14 -7.98
CA PHE A 303 1.67 -0.87 -7.28
C PHE A 303 3.12 -0.77 -6.76
N LYS A 304 3.81 -1.90 -6.63
CA LYS A 304 5.17 -2.04 -6.07
C LYS A 304 5.89 -3.23 -6.69
N GLU A 305 7.21 -3.11 -6.83
CA GLU A 305 8.03 -4.22 -7.31
C GLU A 305 7.96 -5.46 -6.41
N ASN A 306 8.04 -6.63 -7.05
CA ASN A 306 8.19 -7.94 -6.41
C ASN A 306 6.98 -8.41 -5.56
N VAL A 307 5.80 -7.83 -5.78
CA VAL A 307 4.53 -8.27 -5.19
C VAL A 307 3.44 -8.29 -6.27
N PRO A 308 2.48 -9.23 -6.27
CA PRO A 308 1.47 -9.38 -7.32
C PRO A 308 0.29 -8.39 -7.21
N ASP A 309 0.38 -7.41 -6.31
CA ASP A 309 -0.77 -6.57 -5.93
C ASP A 309 -0.96 -5.40 -6.91
N ILE A 310 -2.11 -5.40 -7.58
CA ILE A 310 -2.53 -4.38 -8.56
C ILE A 310 -3.44 -3.30 -7.98
N ARG A 311 -3.90 -3.47 -6.74
CA ARG A 311 -4.92 -2.60 -6.15
C ARG A 311 -4.38 -1.20 -5.97
N ASN A 312 -5.13 -0.21 -6.46
CA ASN A 312 -4.74 1.20 -6.50
C ASN A 312 -3.34 1.42 -7.13
N SER A 313 -2.98 0.60 -8.13
CA SER A 313 -1.78 0.82 -8.92
C SER A 313 -1.94 2.07 -9.77
N LYS A 314 -1.04 3.04 -9.56
CA LYS A 314 -1.00 4.28 -10.36
C LYS A 314 -0.45 4.07 -11.77
N ILE A 315 -0.02 2.85 -12.11
CA ILE A 315 0.30 2.49 -13.49
C ILE A 315 -1.00 2.40 -14.32
N VAL A 316 -2.12 1.99 -13.71
CA VAL A 316 -3.44 2.01 -14.37
C VAL A 316 -3.85 3.44 -14.72
N ASP A 317 -3.61 4.39 -13.82
CA ASP A 317 -3.85 5.82 -14.06
C ASP A 317 -2.99 6.32 -15.24
N LEU A 318 -1.74 5.87 -15.36
CA LEU A 318 -0.86 6.18 -16.49
C LEU A 318 -1.36 5.56 -17.80
N TYR A 319 -1.77 4.29 -17.77
CA TYR A 319 -2.37 3.60 -18.93
C TYR A 319 -3.58 4.39 -19.46
N ASN A 320 -4.49 4.78 -18.56
CA ASN A 320 -5.69 5.54 -18.89
C ASN A 320 -5.35 6.96 -19.39
N ALA A 321 -4.35 7.62 -18.78
CA ALA A 321 -3.89 8.94 -19.21
C ALA A 321 -3.32 8.93 -20.63
N LEU A 322 -2.61 7.87 -21.03
CA LEU A 322 -2.15 7.69 -22.42
C LEU A 322 -3.33 7.52 -23.39
N GLY A 323 -4.41 6.86 -22.96
CA GLY A 323 -5.66 6.74 -23.70
C GLY A 323 -6.28 8.08 -24.12
N GLN A 324 -6.12 9.12 -23.30
CA GLN A 324 -6.61 10.49 -23.61
C GLN A 324 -5.90 11.11 -24.82
N TYR A 325 -4.71 10.61 -25.18
CA TYR A 325 -3.97 10.99 -26.37
C TYR A 325 -4.19 10.04 -27.56
N GLY A 326 -5.16 9.11 -27.45
CA GLY A 326 -5.44 8.11 -28.48
C GLY A 326 -4.43 6.95 -28.51
N ILE A 327 -3.59 6.81 -27.49
CA ILE A 327 -2.61 5.72 -27.36
C ILE A 327 -3.23 4.64 -26.50
N THR A 328 -3.35 3.41 -27.02
CA THR A 328 -3.68 2.23 -26.21
C THR A 328 -2.41 1.45 -25.96
N PRO A 329 -1.83 1.50 -24.74
CA PRO A 329 -0.60 0.78 -24.46
C PRO A 329 -0.80 -0.74 -24.48
N VAL A 330 0.26 -1.45 -24.78
CA VAL A 330 0.37 -2.89 -24.53
C VAL A 330 0.97 -3.05 -23.13
N ALA A 331 0.40 -3.89 -22.26
CA ALA A 331 0.87 -4.08 -20.89
C ALA A 331 1.40 -5.50 -20.68
N CYS A 332 2.51 -5.64 -19.96
CA CYS A 332 3.09 -6.93 -19.58
C CYS A 332 3.62 -6.83 -18.15
N ASP A 333 3.31 -7.82 -17.31
CA ASP A 333 3.82 -7.92 -15.94
C ASP A 333 3.93 -9.41 -15.55
N PRO A 334 5.10 -9.90 -15.13
CA PRO A 334 5.29 -11.31 -14.77
C PRO A 334 4.63 -11.72 -13.46
N MET A 335 4.21 -10.78 -12.61
CA MET A 335 3.67 -11.06 -11.28
C MET A 335 2.15 -10.94 -11.18
N VAL A 336 1.49 -10.37 -12.19
CA VAL A 336 0.05 -10.11 -12.15
C VAL A 336 -0.72 -11.27 -12.74
N ASP A 337 -1.81 -11.67 -12.07
CA ASP A 337 -2.81 -12.56 -12.65
C ASP A 337 -3.55 -11.83 -13.80
N PRO A 338 -3.44 -12.29 -15.06
CA PRO A 338 -4.07 -11.65 -16.20
C PRO A 338 -5.60 -11.59 -16.11
N GLU A 339 -6.24 -12.61 -15.52
CA GLU A 339 -7.70 -12.65 -15.36
C GLU A 339 -8.15 -11.59 -14.36
N GLN A 340 -7.40 -11.43 -13.25
CA GLN A 340 -7.68 -10.40 -12.27
C GLN A 340 -7.52 -9.00 -12.87
N MET A 341 -6.48 -8.76 -13.66
CA MET A 341 -6.24 -7.48 -14.31
C MET A 341 -7.36 -7.10 -15.30
N GLU A 342 -7.81 -8.06 -16.11
CA GLU A 342 -8.92 -7.82 -17.04
C GLU A 342 -10.24 -7.60 -16.29
N HIS A 343 -10.51 -8.38 -15.23
CA HIS A 343 -11.73 -8.24 -14.45
C HIS A 343 -11.81 -6.91 -13.69
N GLU A 344 -10.71 -6.48 -13.04
CA GLU A 344 -10.70 -5.26 -12.22
C GLU A 344 -10.56 -3.98 -13.05
N TYR A 345 -9.77 -4.00 -14.13
CA TYR A 345 -9.40 -2.79 -14.86
C TYR A 345 -9.72 -2.83 -16.36
N GLY A 346 -10.19 -3.96 -16.90
CA GLY A 346 -10.43 -4.12 -18.34
C GLY A 346 -9.15 -4.10 -19.18
N ILE A 347 -7.98 -4.28 -18.56
CA ILE A 347 -6.68 -4.25 -19.22
C ILE A 347 -6.22 -5.69 -19.45
N LYS A 348 -6.02 -6.04 -20.72
CA LYS A 348 -5.46 -7.33 -21.11
C LYS A 348 -3.94 -7.26 -21.07
N LEU A 349 -3.34 -8.14 -20.26
CA LEU A 349 -1.91 -8.35 -20.29
C LEU A 349 -1.53 -9.20 -21.51
N VAL A 350 -0.40 -8.88 -22.11
CA VAL A 350 0.20 -9.74 -23.14
C VAL A 350 1.31 -10.57 -22.54
N GLU A 351 1.49 -11.75 -23.13
CA GLU A 351 2.63 -12.60 -22.84
C GLU A 351 3.94 -11.93 -23.25
N ARG A 352 5.02 -12.30 -22.57
CA ARG A 352 6.35 -11.70 -22.77
C ARG A 352 6.84 -11.81 -24.21
N ASP A 353 6.51 -12.88 -24.91
CA ASP A 353 6.87 -13.12 -26.30
C ASP A 353 6.17 -12.17 -27.29
N GLN A 354 4.98 -11.67 -26.94
CA GLN A 354 4.22 -10.68 -27.72
C GLN A 354 4.66 -9.23 -27.44
N PHE A 355 5.43 -9.02 -26.37
CA PHE A 355 5.90 -7.71 -25.91
C PHE A 355 7.23 -7.32 -26.59
N GLN A 356 7.20 -7.09 -27.90
CA GLN A 356 8.38 -6.77 -28.71
C GLN A 356 8.15 -5.58 -29.64
N ASP A 357 9.22 -4.99 -30.17
CA ASP A 357 9.20 -3.95 -31.22
C ASP A 357 8.34 -2.72 -30.86
N MET A 358 8.47 -2.22 -29.64
CA MET A 358 7.80 -1.01 -29.19
C MET A 358 8.52 0.25 -29.69
N ASP A 359 7.76 1.27 -30.04
CA ASP A 359 8.31 2.60 -30.30
C ASP A 359 8.64 3.31 -28.98
N VAL A 360 7.90 2.98 -27.91
CA VAL A 360 8.21 3.38 -26.52
C VAL A 360 8.07 2.22 -25.56
N LEU A 361 9.09 1.96 -24.76
CA LEU A 361 9.02 1.11 -23.58
C LEU A 361 8.94 1.98 -22.33
N ILE A 362 7.90 1.79 -21.52
CA ILE A 362 7.78 2.34 -20.18
C ILE A 362 8.15 1.23 -19.19
N LEU A 363 9.31 1.32 -18.57
CA LEU A 363 9.67 0.50 -17.41
C LEU A 363 9.00 1.14 -16.18
N ALA A 364 7.80 0.66 -15.88
CA ALA A 364 6.95 1.22 -14.84
C ALA A 364 7.25 0.62 -13.47
N VAL A 365 7.38 -0.71 -13.40
CA VAL A 365 7.73 -1.42 -12.16
C VAL A 365 8.91 -2.38 -12.42
N PRO A 366 10.08 -2.14 -11.80
CA PRO A 366 11.29 -2.93 -12.05
C PRO A 366 11.31 -4.20 -11.17
N HIS A 367 10.46 -5.17 -11.49
CA HIS A 367 10.50 -6.51 -10.86
C HIS A 367 11.87 -7.17 -11.07
N ARG A 368 12.33 -7.98 -10.12
CA ARG A 368 13.62 -8.68 -10.21
C ARG A 368 13.73 -9.50 -11.49
N GLU A 369 12.72 -10.31 -11.79
CA GLU A 369 12.66 -11.13 -13.01
C GLU A 369 12.83 -10.29 -14.28
N THR A 370 12.15 -9.13 -14.36
CA THR A 370 12.32 -8.17 -15.44
C THR A 370 13.74 -7.62 -15.51
N MET A 371 14.31 -7.24 -14.36
CA MET A 371 15.63 -6.61 -14.29
C MET A 371 16.79 -7.57 -14.56
N ASP A 372 16.60 -8.87 -14.30
CA ASP A 372 17.61 -9.90 -14.55
C ASP A 372 17.90 -10.06 -16.05
N SER A 373 16.88 -9.92 -16.92
CA SER A 373 17.02 -10.05 -18.38
C SER A 373 16.96 -8.73 -19.16
N ILE A 374 16.66 -7.58 -18.51
CA ILE A 374 16.32 -6.33 -19.20
C ILE A 374 17.36 -5.91 -20.26
N TRP A 375 18.65 -6.08 -19.98
CA TRP A 375 19.72 -5.66 -20.89
C TRP A 375 19.87 -6.55 -22.12
N GLU A 376 19.57 -7.84 -21.97
CA GLU A 376 19.58 -8.80 -23.08
C GLU A 376 18.33 -8.64 -23.95
N ASP A 377 17.21 -8.31 -23.32
CA ASP A 377 15.91 -8.17 -23.98
C ASP A 377 15.73 -6.81 -24.65
N LEU A 378 16.35 -5.74 -24.14
CA LEU A 378 16.11 -4.35 -24.60
C LEU A 378 16.13 -4.18 -26.14
N PRO A 379 17.09 -4.77 -26.89
CA PRO A 379 17.11 -4.67 -28.36
C PRO A 379 15.92 -5.32 -29.07
N LYS A 380 15.23 -6.27 -28.42
CA LYS A 380 13.99 -6.91 -28.92
C LYS A 380 12.74 -6.14 -28.47
N LEU A 381 12.79 -5.57 -27.27
CA LEU A 381 11.66 -4.83 -26.70
C LEU A 381 11.41 -3.50 -27.41
N VAL A 382 12.48 -2.80 -27.77
CA VAL A 382 12.42 -1.43 -28.31
C VAL A 382 13.06 -1.39 -29.67
N ARG A 383 12.37 -0.79 -30.64
CA ARG A 383 12.90 -0.61 -31.99
C ARG A 383 14.14 0.29 -31.99
N ASN A 384 14.99 0.13 -33.01
CA ASN A 384 16.07 1.07 -33.27
C ASN A 384 15.53 2.49 -33.38
N GLY A 385 16.15 3.43 -32.68
CA GLY A 385 15.59 4.76 -32.55
C GLY A 385 14.22 4.76 -31.87
N GLY A 386 13.97 3.90 -30.88
CA GLY A 386 12.80 3.99 -30.01
C GLY A 386 13.04 4.91 -28.82
N MET A 387 12.17 4.82 -27.82
CA MET A 387 12.31 5.53 -26.55
C MET A 387 12.15 4.57 -25.36
N VAL A 388 12.99 4.77 -24.34
CA VAL A 388 12.87 4.13 -23.04
C VAL A 388 12.50 5.19 -22.00
N CYS A 389 11.41 4.94 -21.31
CA CYS A 389 10.86 5.73 -20.22
C CYS A 389 11.04 4.92 -18.93
N ASP A 390 12.01 5.29 -18.11
CA ASP A 390 12.31 4.63 -16.83
C ASP A 390 11.71 5.44 -15.68
N LEU A 391 10.62 4.95 -15.08
CA LEU A 391 9.92 5.69 -14.02
C LEU A 391 10.66 5.69 -12.68
N LYS A 392 11.69 4.86 -12.52
CA LYS A 392 12.41 4.67 -11.24
C LYS A 392 13.89 5.02 -11.33
N SER A 393 14.39 5.48 -12.48
CA SER A 393 15.83 5.77 -12.69
C SER A 393 16.74 4.57 -12.36
N VAL A 394 16.30 3.34 -12.65
CA VAL A 394 17.05 2.11 -12.34
C VAL A 394 18.02 1.69 -13.45
N LEU A 395 17.85 2.18 -14.67
CA LEU A 395 18.71 1.86 -15.81
C LEU A 395 19.94 2.78 -15.83
N ASP A 396 21.11 2.16 -16.04
CA ASP A 396 22.34 2.92 -16.29
C ASP A 396 22.32 3.50 -17.70
N ALA A 397 22.11 4.81 -17.78
CA ALA A 397 22.06 5.54 -19.04
C ALA A 397 23.33 5.37 -19.91
N LYS A 398 24.48 5.02 -19.32
CA LYS A 398 25.73 4.79 -20.08
C LYS A 398 25.73 3.46 -20.84
N ARG A 399 24.86 2.52 -20.44
CA ARG A 399 24.71 1.20 -21.07
C ARG A 399 23.62 1.19 -22.13
N LEU A 400 22.79 2.23 -22.21
CA LEU A 400 21.75 2.33 -23.22
C LEU A 400 22.35 2.56 -24.61
N PRO A 401 21.82 1.90 -25.66
CA PRO A 401 22.18 2.19 -27.04
C PRO A 401 22.01 3.68 -27.38
N SER A 402 22.97 4.24 -28.11
CA SER A 402 23.04 5.69 -28.39
C SER A 402 21.91 6.23 -29.27
N ASP A 403 21.21 5.35 -29.98
CA ASP A 403 20.09 5.68 -30.84
C ASP A 403 18.74 5.75 -30.08
N LEU A 404 18.67 5.17 -28.87
CA LEU A 404 17.48 5.25 -28.03
C LEU A 404 17.35 6.62 -27.37
N LEU A 405 16.14 7.17 -27.41
CA LEU A 405 15.78 8.29 -26.56
C LEU A 405 15.57 7.76 -25.14
N TYR A 406 16.18 8.40 -24.15
CA TYR A 406 16.03 8.02 -22.75
C TYR A 406 15.40 9.15 -21.95
N TRP A 407 14.30 8.85 -21.27
CA TRP A 407 13.63 9.74 -20.34
C TRP A 407 13.40 9.02 -19.00
N THR A 408 13.52 9.75 -17.91
CA THR A 408 13.25 9.25 -16.56
C THR A 408 12.57 10.35 -15.74
N LEU A 409 11.80 9.92 -14.74
CA LEU A 409 11.41 10.78 -13.61
C LEU A 409 12.62 11.22 -12.79
#